data_AF-A0A3A4UYL7-F1
#
_entry.id   AF-A0A3A4UYL7-F1
#
_cell.length_a   1.000
_cell.length_b   1.000
_cell.length_c   1.000
_cell.angle_alpha   90.00
_cell.angle_beta   90.00
_cell.angle_gamma   90.00
#
_symmetry.space_group_name_H-M   'P 1'
#
loop_
_entity.id
_entity.type
_entity.pdbx_description
1 polymer ?
#
loop_
_entity_poly.entity_id
_entity_poly.type
_entity_poly.pdbx_seq_one_letter_code
_entity_poly.pdbx_strand_id
1 'polypeptide(L)'
;MVVGYGTVVPEGSLPVYSVDTEEEAKSLLVLACNTNYKGQYIARELVEEQTIDNLFAFGRRLDECWKMIQNTKKKKKRNEN
;
A
#
# COMPACT_ATOMS: atom_id res chain seq x y z
N MET A 1 -13.27 8.12 13.71
CA MET A 1 -12.31 7.27 12.99
C MET A 1 -11.06 8.11 12.78
N VAL A 2 -10.04 7.95 13.64
CA VAL A 2 -8.81 8.74 13.57
C VAL A 2 -7.84 7.96 12.70
N VAL A 3 -7.74 8.34 11.43
CA VAL A 3 -6.77 7.78 10.49
C VAL A 3 -5.45 8.52 10.72
N GLY A 4 -4.66 8.03 11.67
CA GLY A 4 -3.35 8.61 11.97
C GLY A 4 -2.37 8.30 10.84
N TYR A 5 -1.95 9.31 10.09
CA TYR A 5 -0.72 9.23 9.30
C TYR A 5 0.46 9.45 10.27
N GLY A 6 1.04 8.36 10.76
CA GLY A 6 2.17 8.36 11.68
C GLY A 6 2.67 6.94 11.96
N THR A 7 3.96 6.78 12.21
CA THR A 7 4.69 5.50 12.43
C THR A 7 4.26 4.71 13.67
N VAL A 8 3.27 5.19 14.43
CA VAL A 8 2.78 4.57 15.66
C VAL A 8 1.26 4.39 15.54
N VAL A 9 0.83 3.15 15.33
CA VAL A 9 -0.57 2.74 15.37
C VAL A 9 -0.92 2.35 16.81
N PRO A 10 -2.13 2.66 17.32
CA PRO A 10 -2.55 2.21 18.64
C PRO A 10 -2.44 0.69 18.80
N GLU A 11 -2.15 0.23 20.01
CA GLU A 11 -2.05 -1.20 20.32
C GLU A 11 -3.33 -1.95 19.91
N GLY A 12 -3.18 -3.08 19.22
CA GLY A 12 -4.29 -3.84 18.62
C GLY A 12 -4.84 -3.29 17.30
N SER A 13 -4.27 -2.21 16.76
CA SER A 13 -4.60 -1.67 15.44
C SER A 13 -3.49 -1.96 14.43
N LEU A 14 -3.89 -2.40 13.24
CA LEU A 14 -2.96 -2.53 12.11
C LEU A 14 -2.90 -1.21 11.33
N PRO A 15 -1.75 -0.88 10.71
CA PRO A 15 -1.69 0.21 9.73
C PRO A 15 -2.78 0.03 8.67
N VAL A 16 -3.32 1.14 8.16
CA VAL A 16 -4.43 1.14 7.17
C VAL A 16 -4.17 0.21 5.98
N TYR A 17 -2.91 0.05 5.59
CA TYR A 17 -2.48 -0.76 4.44
C TYR A 17 -1.74 -2.04 4.84
N SER A 18 -2.03 -2.58 6.03
CA SER A 18 -1.46 -3.86 6.46
C SER A 18 -1.86 -5.00 5.53
N VAL A 19 -0.96 -5.95 5.38
CA VAL A 19 -1.12 -7.19 4.61
C VAL A 19 -0.74 -8.37 5.49
N ASP A 20 -1.25 -9.55 5.16
CA ASP A 20 -1.11 -10.72 6.04
C ASP A 20 0.15 -11.54 5.74
N THR A 21 0.74 -11.37 4.56
CA THR A 21 1.92 -12.14 4.10
C THR A 21 2.96 -11.27 3.41
N GLU A 22 4.20 -11.75 3.35
CA GLU A 22 5.28 -11.10 2.61
C GLU A 22 4.99 -11.02 1.11
N GLU A 23 4.27 -11.99 0.56
CA GLU A 23 3.88 -12.10 -0.83
C GLU A 23 2.83 -11.05 -1.19
N GLU A 24 1.89 -10.79 -0.28
CA GLU A 24 0.94 -9.68 -0.40
C GLU A 24 1.68 -8.34 -0.30
N ALA A 25 2.68 -8.22 0.59
CA ALA A 25 3.52 -7.02 0.70
C ALA A 25 4.31 -6.76 -0.59
N LYS A 26 4.94 -7.78 -1.15
CA LYS A 26 5.66 -7.70 -2.44
C LYS A 26 4.70 -7.31 -3.56
N SER A 27 3.52 -7.92 -3.62
CA SER A 27 2.51 -7.59 -4.63
C SER A 27 2.06 -6.14 -4.51
N LEU A 28 1.88 -5.63 -3.28
CA LEU A 28 1.52 -4.24 -3.04
C LEU A 28 2.62 -3.28 -3.50
N LEU A 29 3.88 -3.59 -3.20
CA LEU A 29 5.03 -2.79 -3.66
C LEU A 29 5.14 -2.76 -5.19
N VAL A 30 4.97 -3.91 -5.85
CA VAL A 30 5.01 -4.00 -7.32
C VAL A 30 3.89 -3.19 -7.96
N LEU A 31 2.69 -3.19 -7.38
CA LEU A 31 1.54 -2.46 -7.91
C LEU A 31 1.63 -0.95 -7.64
N ALA A 32 2.11 -0.56 -6.45
CA ALA A 32 2.07 0.83 -6.00
C ALA A 32 3.33 1.64 -6.34
N CYS A 33 4.43 1.00 -6.74
CA CYS A 33 5.72 1.67 -6.96
C CYS A 33 6.36 1.25 -8.29
N ASN A 34 7.07 2.18 -8.91
CA ASN A 34 7.88 1.89 -10.09
C ASN A 34 9.26 1.35 -9.67
N THR A 35 9.90 0.55 -10.53
CA THR A 35 11.26 0.09 -10.28
C THR A 35 12.28 1.02 -10.94
N ASN A 36 13.33 1.41 -10.22
CA ASN A 36 14.46 2.14 -10.82
C ASN A 36 15.47 1.19 -11.49
N TYR A 37 16.51 1.75 -12.12
CA TYR A 37 17.57 0.97 -12.77
C TYR A 37 18.37 0.05 -11.82
N LYS A 38 18.26 0.24 -10.50
CA LYS A 38 18.87 -0.60 -9.47
C LYS A 38 17.92 -1.69 -8.93
N GLY A 39 16.73 -1.83 -9.49
CA GLY A 39 15.75 -2.81 -9.00
C GLY A 39 15.00 -2.38 -7.74
N GLN A 40 15.09 -1.10 -7.32
CA GLN A 40 14.43 -0.61 -6.11
C GLN A 40 13.04 -0.06 -6.44
N TYR A 41 12.07 -0.36 -5.58
CA TYR A 41 10.72 0.18 -5.67
C TYR A 41 10.70 1.63 -5.17
N ILE A 42 10.22 2.52 -6.02
CA ILE A 42 10.20 3.97 -5.80
C ILE A 42 8.79 4.51 -5.98
N ALA A 43 8.35 5.30 -5.00
CA ALA A 43 7.21 6.20 -5.12
C ALA A 43 7.66 7.45 -5.88
N ARG A 44 7.30 7.54 -7.16
CA ARG A 44 7.77 8.61 -8.06
C ARG A 44 7.49 10.01 -7.52
N GLU A 45 6.29 10.23 -6.99
CA GLU A 45 5.84 11.50 -6.43
C GLU A 45 6.73 11.97 -5.28
N LEU A 46 7.18 11.04 -4.44
CA LEU A 46 8.03 11.34 -3.29
C LEU A 46 9.49 11.56 -3.66
N VAL A 47 9.92 11.01 -4.81
CA VAL A 47 11.28 11.21 -5.34
C VAL A 47 11.41 12.50 -6.13
N GLU A 48 10.36 12.91 -6.83
CA GLU A 48 10.34 14.20 -7.55
C GLU A 48 10.31 15.37 -6.56
N GLU A 49 9.35 15.38 -5.62
CA GLU A 49 9.24 16.45 -4.62
C GLU A 49 8.54 15.97 -3.34
N GLN A 50 9.15 16.19 -2.18
CA GLN A 50 8.57 15.78 -0.89
C GLN A 50 7.55 16.79 -0.37
N THR A 51 6.47 16.99 -1.11
CA THR A 51 5.35 17.85 -0.69
C THR A 51 4.25 17.03 0.00
N ILE A 52 3.42 17.72 0.77
CA ILE A 52 2.21 17.13 1.37
C ILE A 52 1.28 16.59 0.28
N ASP A 53 1.12 17.32 -0.83
CA ASP A 53 0.26 16.89 -1.95
C ASP A 53 0.78 15.60 -2.60
N ASN A 54 2.10 15.47 -2.76
CA ASN A 54 2.70 14.24 -3.29
C ASN A 54 2.58 13.06 -2.31
N LEU A 55 2.62 13.33 -1.00
CA LEU A 55 2.34 12.32 0.02
C LEU A 55 0.88 11.84 -0.05
N PHE A 56 -0.07 12.76 -0.23
CA PHE A 56 -1.47 12.40 -0.43
C PHE A 56 -1.69 11.64 -1.74
N ALA A 57 -1.05 12.06 -2.83
CA ALA A 57 -1.13 11.39 -4.12
C ALA A 57 -0.63 9.94 -4.03
N PHE A 58 0.54 9.74 -3.40
CA PHE A 58 1.06 8.39 -3.14
C PHE A 58 0.12 7.58 -2.24
N GLY A 59 -0.40 8.18 -1.17
CA GLY A 59 -1.36 7.53 -0.27
C GLY A 59 -2.62 7.04 -1.00
N ARG A 60 -3.17 7.84 -1.93
CA ARG A 60 -4.33 7.43 -2.75
C ARG A 60 -4.00 6.27 -3.67
N ARG A 61 -2.84 6.30 -4.34
CA ARG A 61 -2.40 5.16 -5.17
C ARG A 61 -2.23 3.89 -4.34
N LEU A 62 -1.62 4.00 -3.17
CA LEU A 62 -1.41 2.87 -2.27
C LEU A 62 -2.75 2.26 -1.81
N ASP A 63 -3.74 3.10 -1.49
CA ASP A 63 -5.10 2.66 -1.12
C ASP A 63 -5.80 1.92 -2.27
N GLU A 64 -5.72 2.43 -3.50
CA GLU A 64 -6.28 1.79 -4.68
C GLU A 64 -5.66 0.41 -4.93
N CYS A 65 -4.32 0.32 -4.89
CA CYS A 65 -3.60 -0.95 -5.05
C CYS A 65 -3.95 -1.95 -3.93
N TRP A 66 -4.02 -1.49 -2.68
CA TRP A 66 -4.39 -2.34 -1.55
C TRP A 66 -5.81 -2.89 -1.70
N LYS A 67 -6.77 -2.04 -2.10
CA LYS A 67 -8.15 -2.47 -2.39
C LYS A 67 -8.21 -3.51 -3.49
N MET A 68 -7.39 -3.41 -4.54
CA MET A 68 -7.32 -4.41 -5.61
C MET A 68 -6.86 -5.78 -5.07
N ILE A 69 -5.85 -5.80 -4.20
CA ILE A 69 -5.36 -7.04 -3.56
C ILE A 69 -6.46 -7.65 -2.67
N GLN A 70 -7.09 -6.84 -1.82
CA GLN A 70 -8.16 -7.30 -0.93
C GLN A 70 -9.37 -7.84 -1.70
N ASN A 71 -9.75 -7.20 -2.81
CA ASN A 71 -10.85 -7.66 -3.65
C ASN A 71 -10.53 -8.99 -4.34
N THR A 72 -9.28 -9.17 -4.79
CA THR A 72 -8.81 -10.43 -5.37
C THR A 72 -8.84 -11.55 -4.33
N LYS A 73 -8.42 -11.26 -3.09
CA LYS A 73 -8.48 -12.19 -1.95
C LYS A 73 -9.92 -12.60 -1.60
N LYS A 74 -10.85 -11.64 -1.53
CA LYS A 74 -12.28 -11.90 -1.29
C LYS A 74 -12.90 -12.79 -2.38
N LYS A 75 -12.54 -12.55 -3.65
CA LYS A 75 -13.01 -13.39 -4.77
C LYS A 75 -12.46 -14.82 -4.68
N LYS A 76 -11.18 -14.99 -4.37
CA LYS A 76 -10.55 -16.31 -4.21
C LYS A 76 -11.23 -17.12 -3.09
N LYS A 77 -11.41 -16.52 -1.91
CA LYS A 77 -12.09 -17.15 -0.77
C LYS A 77 -13.55 -17.54 -1.06
N ARG A 78 -14.24 -16.81 -1.94
CA ARG A 78 -15.62 -17.13 -2.35
C ARG A 78 -15.71 -18.31 -3.31
N ASN A 79 -14.66 -18.57 -4.10
CA ASN A 79 -14.64 -19.67 -5.05
C ASN A 79 -14.14 -20.99 -4.44
N GLU A 80 -13.60 -20.94 -3.22
CA GLU A 80 -13.09 -22.08 -2.45
C GLU A 80 -14.11 -22.62 -1.42
N ASN A 81 -15.29 -21.99 -1.32
CA ASN A 81 -16.44 -22.39 -0.50
C ASN A 81 -17.63 -22.79 -1.40
#